data_AF-A0A366H4B0-F1
#
_entry.id   AF-A0A366H4B0-F1
#
_cell.length_a   1.000
_cell.length_b   1.000
_cell.length_c   1.000
_cell.angle_alpha   90.00
_cell.angle_beta   90.00
_cell.angle_gamma   90.00
#
_symmetry.space_group_name_H-M   'P 1'
#
loop_
_entity.id
_entity.type
_entity.pdbx_description
1 polymer ?
#
loop_
_entity_poly.entity_id
_entity_poly.type
_entity_poly.pdbx_seq_one_letter_code
_entity_poly.pdbx_strand_id
1 'polypeptide(L)'
;MSNRHPSQIPPAQRVAELIESSLENPPSLRALAQEVNMTPFQLSRLFRRYHGETIPGYIRRLRMARAASMLIKSNMMIGQISHAVGYQSLGAFVRGFTREIGKTPSVYRRETRANREKSGVLGLVAAWMHELCFPVMDVMKLCC
;
A
#
# COMPACT_ATOMS: atom_id res chain seq x y z
N MET A 1 38.89 8.73 7.58
CA MET A 1 38.35 8.42 6.24
C MET A 1 36.97 7.79 6.42
N SER A 2 35.89 8.56 6.26
CA SER A 2 34.54 7.99 6.12
C SER A 2 33.64 9.07 5.51
N ASN A 3 33.68 9.20 4.17
CA ASN A 3 32.77 10.06 3.42
C ASN A 3 31.35 9.47 3.49
N ARG A 4 30.55 9.88 4.48
CA ARG A 4 29.10 9.67 4.45
C ARG A 4 28.49 10.73 3.54
N HIS A 5 28.28 10.38 2.27
CA HIS A 5 27.58 11.23 1.32
C HIS A 5 26.06 11.20 1.63
N PRO A 6 25.41 12.33 1.95
CA PRO A 6 24.02 12.37 2.41
C PRO A 6 22.96 12.25 1.29
N SER A 7 23.19 11.47 0.22
CA SER A 7 22.33 11.53 -0.99
C SER A 7 21.98 10.21 -1.68
N GLN A 8 22.19 9.05 -1.06
CA GLN A 8 21.82 7.76 -1.67
C GLN A 8 20.57 7.19 -1.01
N ILE A 9 19.42 7.38 -1.65
CA ILE A 9 18.16 6.73 -1.26
C ILE A 9 18.33 5.22 -1.46
N PRO A 10 18.00 4.36 -0.47
CA PRO A 10 18.10 2.91 -0.64
C PRO A 10 17.30 2.41 -1.85
N PRO A 11 17.78 1.43 -2.63
CA PRO A 11 17.06 0.92 -3.81
C PRO A 11 15.60 0.51 -3.53
N ALA A 12 15.34 -0.10 -2.37
CA ALA A 12 13.99 -0.46 -1.95
C ALA A 12 13.09 0.76 -1.66
N GLN A 13 13.66 1.84 -1.14
CA GLN A 13 12.96 3.10 -0.93
C GLN A 13 12.67 3.79 -2.26
N ARG A 14 13.66 3.82 -3.18
CA ARG A 14 13.48 4.38 -4.53
C ARG A 14 12.38 3.66 -5.30
N VAL A 15 12.32 2.33 -5.21
CA VAL A 15 11.25 1.55 -5.84
C VAL A 15 9.88 1.83 -5.21
N ALA A 16 9.81 2.04 -3.89
CA ALA A 16 8.56 2.44 -3.24
C ALA A 16 8.05 3.80 -3.76
N GLU A 17 8.94 4.79 -3.89
CA GLU A 17 8.60 6.10 -4.47
C GLU A 17 8.03 5.98 -5.90
N LEU A 18 8.66 5.16 -6.74
CA LEU A 18 8.21 4.91 -8.12
C LEU A 18 6.84 4.21 -8.18
N ILE A 19 6.56 3.32 -7.22
CA ILE A 19 5.26 2.67 -7.11
C ILE A 19 4.19 3.66 -6.65
N GLU A 20 4.50 4.50 -5.66
CA GLU A 20 3.58 5.47 -5.09
C GLU A 20 3.21 6.57 -6.09
N SER A 21 4.16 7.04 -6.90
CA SER A 21 3.90 8.03 -7.95
C SER A 21 2.97 7.50 -9.05
N SER A 22 2.93 6.18 -9.25
CA SER A 22 2.23 5.54 -10.37
C SER A 22 1.35 4.37 -9.93
N LEU A 23 0.64 4.51 -8.80
CA LEU A 23 -0.07 3.39 -8.15
C LEU A 23 -1.17 2.74 -9.02
N GLU A 24 -1.81 3.52 -9.89
CA GLU A 24 -2.83 3.03 -10.83
C GLU A 24 -2.23 2.05 -11.84
N ASN A 25 -1.06 2.39 -12.38
CA ASN A 25 -0.33 1.57 -13.34
C ASN A 25 1.18 1.54 -13.01
N PRO A 26 1.58 0.74 -12.00
CA PRO A 26 2.96 0.73 -11.55
C PRO A 26 3.87 0.08 -12.61
N PRO A 27 5.14 0.49 -12.70
CA PRO A 27 6.08 -0.15 -13.62
C PRO A 27 6.23 -1.65 -13.34
N SER A 28 6.53 -2.42 -14.40
CA SER A 28 6.79 -3.86 -14.25
C SER A 28 7.98 -4.11 -13.32
N LEU A 29 8.04 -5.29 -12.69
CA LEU A 29 9.18 -5.68 -11.85
C LEU A 29 10.52 -5.55 -12.59
N ARG A 30 10.54 -5.87 -13.89
CA ARG A 30 11.73 -5.72 -14.73
C ARG A 30 12.14 -4.26 -14.87
N ALA A 31 11.19 -3.37 -15.15
CA ALA A 31 11.45 -1.93 -15.24
C ALA A 31 11.95 -1.38 -13.90
N LEU A 32 11.28 -1.71 -12.79
CA LEU A 32 11.72 -1.31 -11.45
C LEU A 32 13.13 -1.80 -11.12
N ALA A 33 13.48 -3.01 -11.54
CA ALA A 33 14.81 -3.57 -11.32
C ALA A 33 15.89 -2.86 -12.16
N GLN A 34 15.55 -2.48 -13.40
CA GLN A 34 16.43 -1.68 -14.26
C GLN A 34 16.71 -0.30 -13.66
N GLU A 35 15.69 0.38 -13.11
CA GLU A 35 15.84 1.69 -12.46
C GLU A 35 16.84 1.70 -11.30
N VAL A 36 17.02 0.57 -10.62
CA VAL A 36 17.95 0.43 -9.50
C VAL A 36 19.15 -0.47 -9.79
N ASN A 37 19.42 -0.75 -11.08
CA ASN A 37 20.55 -1.55 -11.55
C ASN A 37 20.62 -2.96 -10.90
N MET A 38 19.47 -3.61 -10.76
CA MET A 38 19.35 -4.96 -10.19
C MET A 38 18.66 -5.93 -11.14
N THR A 39 18.86 -7.22 -10.90
CA THR A 39 17.98 -8.24 -11.47
C THR A 39 16.62 -8.25 -10.75
N PRO A 40 15.53 -8.72 -11.39
CA PRO A 40 14.22 -8.85 -10.75
C PRO A 40 14.23 -9.68 -9.45
N PHE A 41 15.07 -10.70 -9.39
CA PHE A 41 15.23 -11.56 -8.21
C PHE A 41 15.90 -10.81 -7.05
N GLN A 42 17.01 -10.11 -7.32
CA GLN A 42 17.69 -9.28 -6.32
C GLN A 42 16.76 -8.21 -5.76
N LEU A 43 16.05 -7.50 -6.64
CA LEU A 43 15.10 -6.47 -6.22
C LEU A 43 13.99 -7.07 -5.36
N SER A 44 13.37 -8.17 -5.78
CA SER A 44 12.27 -8.80 -5.01
C SER A 44 12.72 -9.22 -3.61
N ARG A 45 13.92 -9.80 -3.50
CA ARG A 45 14.50 -10.21 -2.21
C ARG A 45 14.84 -9.00 -1.34
N LEU A 46 15.47 -7.97 -1.91
CA LEU A 46 15.83 -6.75 -1.19
C LEU A 46 14.58 -6.01 -0.70
N PHE A 47 13.60 -5.82 -1.57
CA PHE A 47 12.37 -5.11 -1.25
C PHE A 47 11.62 -5.81 -0.11
N ARG A 48 11.50 -7.14 -0.16
CA ARG A 48 10.87 -7.91 0.93
C ARG A 48 11.65 -7.82 2.24
N ARG A 49 12.98 -7.82 2.21
CA ARG A 49 13.80 -7.63 3.42
C ARG A 49 13.64 -6.23 4.01
N TYR A 50 13.44 -5.23 3.18
CA TYR A 50 13.36 -3.82 3.60
C TYR A 50 11.96 -3.42 4.08
N HIS A 51 10.91 -3.81 3.35
CA HIS A 51 9.51 -3.43 3.62
C HIS A 51 8.69 -4.52 4.32
N GLY A 52 9.23 -5.72 4.50
CA GLY A 52 8.53 -6.86 5.11
C GLY A 52 7.51 -7.55 4.19
N GLU A 53 7.24 -6.99 3.00
CA GLU A 53 6.26 -7.51 2.05
C GLU A 53 6.81 -7.57 0.61
N THR A 54 6.15 -8.34 -0.24
CA THR A 54 6.50 -8.40 -1.67
C THR A 54 6.00 -7.13 -2.38
N ILE A 55 6.64 -6.76 -3.51
CA ILE A 55 6.19 -5.61 -4.32
C ILE A 55 4.70 -5.69 -4.70
N PRO A 56 4.15 -6.85 -5.17
CA PRO A 56 2.72 -6.96 -5.42
C PRO A 56 1.86 -6.82 -4.15
N GLY A 57 2.37 -7.24 -2.98
CA GLY A 57 1.72 -7.03 -1.68
C GLY A 57 1.64 -5.54 -1.35
N TYR A 58 2.77 -4.84 -1.47
CA TYR A 58 2.90 -3.40 -1.23
C TYR A 58 1.94 -2.60 -2.10
N ILE A 59 1.92 -2.86 -3.42
CA ILE A 59 0.98 -2.23 -4.36
C ILE A 59 -0.46 -2.48 -3.93
N ARG A 60 -0.80 -3.73 -3.58
CA ARG A 60 -2.17 -4.08 -3.16
C ARG A 60 -2.59 -3.32 -1.90
N ARG A 61 -1.73 -3.29 -0.88
CA ARG A 61 -1.98 -2.56 0.37
C ARG A 61 -2.22 -1.09 0.13
N LEU A 62 -1.34 -0.44 -0.65
CA LEU A 62 -1.49 0.97 -1.02
C LEU A 62 -2.80 1.25 -1.77
N ARG A 63 -3.17 0.38 -2.72
CA ARG A 63 -4.44 0.49 -3.45
C ARG A 63 -5.65 0.40 -2.53
N MET A 64 -5.64 -0.53 -1.56
CA MET A 64 -6.75 -0.66 -0.60
C MET A 64 -6.85 0.55 0.33
N ALA A 65 -5.71 1.07 0.81
CA ALA A 65 -5.67 2.27 1.63
C ALA A 65 -6.23 3.48 0.87
N ARG A 66 -5.83 3.67 -0.40
CA ARG A 66 -6.35 4.73 -1.26
C ARG A 66 -7.86 4.56 -1.51
N ALA A 67 -8.31 3.34 -1.80
CA ALA A 67 -9.73 3.05 -1.98
C ALA A 67 -10.56 3.36 -0.73
N ALA A 68 -10.08 2.96 0.45
CA ALA A 68 -10.74 3.25 1.73
C ALA A 68 -10.90 4.76 1.95
N SER A 69 -9.83 5.54 1.70
CA SER A 69 -9.85 6.99 1.76
C SER A 69 -10.89 7.59 0.78
N MET A 70 -10.95 7.10 -0.46
CA MET A 70 -11.93 7.56 -1.46
C MET A 70 -13.37 7.21 -1.08
N LEU A 71 -13.62 6.02 -0.52
CA LEU A 71 -14.95 5.59 -0.06
C LEU A 71 -15.51 6.53 1.02
N ILE A 72 -14.64 7.05 1.89
CA ILE A 72 -15.01 7.97 2.98
C ILE A 72 -15.17 9.40 2.46
N LYS A 73 -14.25 9.85 1.61
CA LYS A 73 -14.13 11.27 1.21
C LYS A 73 -15.01 11.67 0.04
N SER A 74 -15.50 10.73 -0.77
CA SER A 74 -16.28 11.05 -1.97
C SER A 74 -17.53 10.18 -2.14
N ASN A 75 -18.43 10.63 -3.01
CA ASN A 75 -19.63 9.90 -3.45
C ASN A 75 -19.39 9.06 -4.72
N MET A 76 -18.14 8.88 -5.16
CA MET A 76 -17.82 8.14 -6.38
C MET A 76 -18.42 6.73 -6.36
N MET A 77 -18.81 6.20 -7.51
CA MET A 77 -19.29 4.83 -7.60
C MET A 77 -18.16 3.84 -7.26
N ILE A 78 -18.49 2.69 -6.66
CA ILE A 78 -17.47 1.70 -6.26
C ILE A 78 -16.69 1.19 -7.48
N GLY A 79 -17.36 1.06 -8.64
CA GLY A 79 -16.70 0.76 -9.90
C GLY A 79 -15.67 1.81 -10.31
N GLN A 80 -16.00 3.10 -10.19
CA GLN A 80 -15.07 4.19 -10.49
C GLN A 80 -13.86 4.18 -9.54
N ILE A 81 -14.09 3.93 -8.25
CA ILE A 81 -13.00 3.81 -7.26
C ILE A 81 -12.09 2.64 -7.61
N SER A 82 -12.66 1.48 -7.95
CA SER A 82 -11.90 0.29 -8.39
C SER A 82 -10.96 0.64 -9.55
N HIS A 83 -11.47 1.30 -10.59
CA HIS A 83 -10.64 1.71 -11.73
C HIS A 83 -9.57 2.73 -11.32
N ALA A 84 -9.94 3.75 -10.54
CA ALA A 84 -9.02 4.80 -10.10
C ALA A 84 -7.87 4.29 -9.20
N VAL A 85 -8.02 3.13 -8.56
CA VAL A 85 -6.93 2.47 -7.81
C VAL A 85 -6.24 1.37 -8.62
N GLY A 86 -6.47 1.28 -9.93
CA GLY A 86 -5.74 0.40 -10.85
C GLY A 86 -6.24 -1.04 -10.92
N TYR A 87 -7.49 -1.32 -10.55
CA TYR A 87 -8.11 -2.62 -10.76
C TYR A 87 -8.85 -2.68 -12.10
N GLN A 88 -8.59 -3.74 -12.86
CA GLN A 88 -9.24 -3.98 -14.16
C GLN A 88 -10.67 -4.55 -14.02
N SER A 89 -11.00 -5.15 -12.88
CA SER A 89 -12.34 -5.66 -12.62
C SER A 89 -12.83 -5.35 -11.21
N LEU A 90 -14.11 -4.95 -11.13
CA LEU A 90 -14.78 -4.68 -9.87
C LEU A 90 -14.80 -5.90 -8.95
N GLY A 91 -15.01 -7.10 -9.50
CA GLY A 91 -15.02 -8.34 -8.71
C GLY A 91 -13.68 -8.62 -8.02
N ALA A 92 -12.55 -8.42 -8.71
CA ALA A 92 -11.23 -8.58 -8.12
C ALA A 92 -10.96 -7.52 -7.04
N PHE A 93 -11.40 -6.29 -7.27
CA PHE A 93 -11.32 -5.21 -6.29
C PHE A 93 -12.11 -5.54 -5.02
N VAL A 94 -13.38 -5.93 -5.14
CA VAL A 94 -14.24 -6.23 -3.98
C VAL A 94 -13.67 -7.38 -3.15
N ARG A 95 -13.18 -8.46 -3.80
CA ARG A 95 -12.53 -9.57 -3.09
C ARG A 95 -11.25 -9.12 -2.38
N GLY A 96 -10.40 -8.35 -3.07
CA GLY A 96 -9.17 -7.80 -2.49
C GLY A 96 -9.46 -6.90 -1.30
N PHE A 97 -10.41 -5.97 -1.43
CA PHE A 97 -10.80 -5.04 -0.39
C PHE A 97 -11.38 -5.75 0.83
N THR A 98 -12.28 -6.71 0.61
CA THR A 98 -12.87 -7.50 1.70
C THR A 98 -11.81 -8.31 2.44
N ARG A 99 -10.82 -8.86 1.73
CA ARG A 99 -9.73 -9.61 2.36
C ARG A 99 -8.83 -8.73 3.24
N GLU A 100 -8.53 -7.51 2.79
CA GLU A 100 -7.58 -6.63 3.48
C GLU A 100 -8.26 -5.79 4.60
N ILE A 101 -9.53 -5.43 4.44
CA ILE A 101 -10.28 -4.56 5.38
C ILE A 101 -11.30 -5.37 6.22
N GLY A 102 -11.64 -6.59 5.81
CA GLY A 102 -12.61 -7.45 6.50
C GLY A 102 -14.08 -7.17 6.17
N LYS A 103 -14.38 -6.15 5.34
CA LYS A 103 -15.75 -5.78 4.93
C LYS A 103 -15.81 -5.37 3.47
N THR A 104 -16.98 -5.49 2.85
CA THR A 104 -17.16 -5.04 1.46
C THR A 104 -17.06 -3.51 1.36
N PRO A 105 -16.64 -2.95 0.20
CA PRO A 105 -16.56 -1.49 0.02
C PRO A 105 -17.86 -0.74 0.33
N SER A 106 -19.01 -1.31 -0.02
CA SER A 106 -20.34 -0.73 0.25
C SER A 106 -20.63 -0.66 1.74
N VAL A 107 -20.36 -1.74 2.47
CA VAL A 107 -20.56 -1.80 3.93
C VAL A 107 -19.62 -0.83 4.62
N TYR A 108 -18.34 -0.83 4.25
CA TYR A 108 -17.34 0.09 4.80
C TYR A 108 -17.74 1.56 4.63
N ARG A 109 -18.22 1.96 3.45
CA ARG A 109 -18.73 3.32 3.20
C ARG A 109 -19.91 3.68 4.10
N ARG A 110 -20.90 2.78 4.21
CA ARG A 110 -22.11 3.03 4.98
C ARG A 110 -21.80 3.23 6.47
N GLU A 111 -20.99 2.35 7.05
CA GLU A 111 -20.60 2.41 8.47
C GLU A 111 -19.76 3.64 8.79
N THR A 112 -18.76 3.95 7.96
CA THR A 112 -17.88 5.11 8.20
C THR A 112 -18.63 6.43 8.11
N ARG A 113 -19.65 6.55 7.26
CA ARG A 113 -20.51 7.74 7.19
C ARG A 113 -21.48 7.83 8.36
N ALA A 114 -22.14 6.73 8.72
CA ALA A 114 -23.03 6.69 9.88
C ALA A 114 -22.28 7.04 11.19
N ASN A 115 -21.00 6.65 11.31
CA ASN A 115 -20.17 7.01 12.46
C ASN A 115 -19.73 8.49 12.45
N ARG A 116 -19.53 9.10 11.28
CA ARG A 116 -19.24 10.56 11.18
C ARG A 116 -20.39 11.42 11.70
N GLU A 117 -21.63 11.01 11.47
CA GLU A 117 -22.82 11.73 11.92
C GLU A 117 -23.03 11.63 13.44
N LYS A 118 -22.55 10.53 14.06
CA LYS A 118 -22.70 10.25 15.50
C LYS A 118 -21.55 10.76 16.36
N SER A 119 -20.36 10.99 15.78
CA SER A 119 -19.17 11.47 16.49
C SER A 119 -18.81 12.88 16.03
N GLY A 120 -19.21 13.90 16.79
CA GLY A 120 -18.72 15.26 16.61
C GLY A 120 -17.17 15.30 16.64
N VAL A 121 -16.58 15.79 15.54
CA VAL A 121 -15.19 16.27 15.29
C VAL A 121 -13.99 15.37 15.68
N LEU A 122 -14.09 14.36 16.53
CA LEU A 122 -12.93 13.63 17.09
C LEU A 122 -12.89 12.10 16.83
N GLY A 123 -13.61 11.58 15.84
CA GLY A 123 -13.65 10.12 15.57
C GLY A 123 -12.72 9.61 14.46
N LEU A 124 -12.11 10.48 13.65
CA LEU A 124 -11.67 10.11 12.30
C LEU A 124 -10.21 9.65 12.16
N VAL A 125 -9.35 9.94 13.15
CA VAL A 125 -7.93 9.57 13.10
C VAL A 125 -7.63 8.35 14.00
N ALA A 126 -8.50 8.04 14.96
CA ALA A 126 -8.22 7.08 16.02
C ALA A 126 -8.48 5.60 15.68
N ALA A 127 -9.26 5.28 14.65
CA ALA A 127 -9.59 3.88 14.34
C ALA A 127 -8.55 3.15 13.47
N TRP A 128 -7.53 3.86 12.97
CA TRP A 128 -6.61 3.35 11.96
C TRP A 128 -5.21 3.90 12.15
N MET A 129 -4.58 3.67 13.30
CA MET A 129 -3.14 3.94 13.45
C MET A 129 -2.41 3.09 14.51
N HIS A 130 -3.05 2.13 15.18
CA HIS A 130 -2.37 1.37 16.25
C HIS A 130 -2.31 -0.16 16.10
N GLU A 131 -2.95 -0.77 15.10
CA GLU A 131 -2.96 -2.24 14.95
C GLU A 131 -2.93 -2.65 13.46
N LEU A 132 -1.99 -2.12 12.69
CA LEU A 132 -1.47 -2.79 11.49
C LEU A 132 0.05 -2.82 11.59
N CYS A 133 0.49 -3.79 12.38
CA CYS A 133 1.81 -4.42 12.49
C CYS A 133 2.85 -3.96 11.44
N PHE A 134 3.67 -3.02 11.91
CA PHE A 134 5.05 -2.78 11.51
C PHE A 134 5.88 -4.04 11.84
N PRO A 135 6.66 -4.62 10.91
CA PRO A 135 7.84 -5.38 11.30
C PRO A 135 9.06 -4.61 10.79
N VAL A 136 9.36 -3.49 11.43
CA VAL A 136 10.77 -3.10 11.57
C VAL A 136 11.22 -3.74 12.88
N MET A 137 12.25 -4.59 12.79
CA MET A 137 12.85 -5.43 13.84
C MET A 137 12.36 -6.89 13.93
N ASP A 138 12.84 -7.74 13.01
CA ASP A 138 13.65 -8.93 13.38
C ASP A 138 14.31 -9.53 12.12
N VAL A 139 15.53 -9.10 11.80
CA VAL A 139 16.42 -9.85 10.89
C VAL A 139 17.76 -10.10 11.58
N MET A 140 17.71 -10.38 12.89
CA MET A 140 18.87 -10.84 13.65
C MET A 140 18.71 -12.27 14.18
N LYS A 141 17.90 -13.10 13.50
CA LYS A 141 17.90 -14.56 13.65
C LYS A 141 17.63 -15.24 12.32
N LEU A 142 18.68 -15.45 11.52
CA LEU A 142 18.85 -16.55 10.57
C LEU A 142 20.20 -16.37 9.84
N CYS A 143 21.27 -16.38 10.65
CA CYS A 143 22.57 -16.89 10.25
C CYS A 143 22.88 -18.03 11.22
N CYS A 144 22.44 -19.23 10.85
CA CYS A 144 23.17 -20.47 11.06
C CYS A 144 22.72 -21.44 9.96
#